data_AF-A0A0J1LWJ8-F1
#
_entry.id   AF-A0A0J1LWJ8-F1
#
_cell.length_a   1.000
_cell.length_b   1.000
_cell.length_c   1.000
_cell.angle_alpha   90.00
_cell.angle_beta   90.00
_cell.angle_gamma   90.00
#
_symmetry.space_group_name_H-M   'P 1'
#
loop_
_entity.id
_entity.type
_entity.pdbx_description
1 polymer ?
#
loop_
_entity_poly.entity_id
_entity_poly.type
_entity_poly.pdbx_seq_one_letter_code
_entity_poly.pdbx_strand_id
1 'polypeptide(L)'
;MSSTRLTNAFRERIAKNALIKSGVIAELEALQVKRQEIARDARVFALGGKEKSEKLDRLYEKFEQIEKELTDSGVSIYSPDGKDQTICISIGGRRLGWCSYGEDNEGKTFELLTPERDRCLFAADHEITTRFDEVFAAAAKLEARKKDIETTVWAALNSVTTIKRLIEVWPESKELIPDGVDTAKQTLPALKVEDLNRLIGLPTEQAA
;
A
#
# COMPACT_ATOMS: atom_id res chain seq x y z
N MET A 1 26.62 25.18 -22.78
CA MET A 1 25.81 25.01 -21.55
C MET A 1 26.00 23.58 -21.06
N SER A 2 26.52 23.40 -19.84
CA SER A 2 26.84 22.09 -19.28
C SER A 2 25.56 21.28 -19.08
N SER A 3 25.51 20.06 -19.63
CA SER A 3 24.37 19.18 -19.45
C SER A 3 24.35 18.62 -18.03
N THR A 4 23.24 18.78 -17.31
CA THR A 4 23.08 18.24 -15.96
C THR A 4 23.30 16.74 -15.95
N ARG A 5 24.30 16.30 -15.17
CA ARG A 5 24.63 14.88 -15.01
C ARG A 5 23.49 14.17 -14.29
N LEU A 6 23.14 13.00 -14.78
CA LEU A 6 22.18 12.12 -14.13
C LEU A 6 22.87 11.45 -12.93
N THR A 7 22.69 12.02 -11.73
CA THR A 7 23.19 11.44 -10.48
C THR A 7 22.25 10.31 -10.02
N ASN A 8 22.69 9.46 -9.10
CA ASN A 8 21.84 8.40 -8.56
C ASN A 8 20.59 8.95 -7.86
N ALA A 9 20.73 10.07 -7.15
CA ALA A 9 19.59 10.76 -6.54
C ALA A 9 18.55 11.22 -7.58
N PHE A 10 18.99 11.70 -8.76
CA PHE A 10 18.07 12.03 -9.86
C PHE A 10 17.41 10.77 -10.45
N ARG A 11 18.15 9.68 -10.62
CA ARG A 11 17.60 8.41 -11.10
C ARG A 11 16.51 7.87 -10.18
N GLU A 12 16.78 7.82 -8.88
CA GLU A 12 15.82 7.38 -7.87
C GLU A 12 14.55 8.22 -7.87
N ARG A 13 14.69 9.55 -8.01
CA ARG A 13 13.55 10.45 -8.03
C ARG A 13 12.71 10.29 -9.30
N ILE A 14 13.34 10.09 -10.47
CA ILE A 14 12.63 9.81 -11.73
C ILE A 14 11.92 8.45 -11.64
N ALA A 15 12.57 7.42 -11.10
CA ALA A 15 11.96 6.10 -10.90
C ALA A 15 10.74 6.17 -9.96
N LYS A 16 10.85 6.92 -8.85
CA LYS A 16 9.73 7.15 -7.94
C LYS A 16 8.57 7.87 -8.63
N ASN A 17 8.86 8.91 -9.41
CA ASN A 17 7.83 9.63 -10.18
C ASN A 17 7.14 8.73 -11.21
N ALA A 18 7.89 7.84 -11.88
CA ALA A 18 7.33 6.88 -12.83
C ALA A 18 6.34 5.92 -12.14
N LEU A 19 6.70 5.40 -10.96
CA LEU A 19 5.82 4.55 -10.18
C LEU A 19 4.54 5.27 -9.73
N ILE A 20 4.66 6.49 -9.23
CA ILE A 20 3.51 7.31 -8.83
C ILE A 20 2.61 7.56 -10.06
N LYS A 21 3.19 7.97 -11.18
CA LYS A 21 2.45 8.27 -12.42
C LYS A 21 1.71 7.04 -12.95
N SER A 22 2.32 5.85 -12.85
CA SER A 22 1.70 4.58 -13.29
C SER A 22 0.45 4.18 -12.51
N GLY A 23 0.20 4.81 -11.36
CA GLY A 23 -0.91 4.48 -10.46
C GLY A 23 -0.69 3.22 -9.63
N VAL A 24 0.37 2.44 -9.87
CA VAL A 24 0.59 1.15 -9.18
C VAL A 24 0.74 1.29 -7.66
N ILE A 25 1.29 2.42 -7.19
CA ILE A 25 1.41 2.71 -5.76
C ILE A 25 0.03 2.93 -5.13
N ALA A 26 -0.81 3.75 -5.77
CA ALA A 26 -2.17 4.00 -5.30
C ALA A 26 -3.03 2.72 -5.35
N GLU A 27 -2.86 1.87 -6.37
CA GLU A 27 -3.52 0.57 -6.47
C GLU A 27 -3.10 -0.38 -5.32
N LEU A 28 -1.81 -0.40 -4.95
CA LEU A 28 -1.30 -1.18 -3.82
C LEU A 28 -1.82 -0.66 -2.48
N GLU A 29 -1.86 0.67 -2.30
CA GLU A 29 -2.43 1.31 -1.10
C GLU A 29 -3.92 0.98 -0.95
N ALA A 30 -4.71 1.08 -2.02
CA ALA A 30 -6.12 0.69 -2.02
C ALA A 30 -6.31 -0.80 -1.67
N LEU A 31 -5.43 -1.67 -2.17
CA LEU A 31 -5.46 -3.08 -1.86
C LEU A 31 -5.11 -3.36 -0.38
N GLN A 32 -4.21 -2.58 0.21
CA GLN A 32 -3.89 -2.64 1.62
C GLN A 32 -5.08 -2.21 2.49
N VAL A 33 -5.83 -1.17 2.09
CA VAL A 33 -7.08 -0.78 2.76
C VAL A 33 -8.10 -1.94 2.72
N LYS A 34 -8.27 -2.59 1.56
CA LYS A 34 -9.13 -3.76 1.43
C LYS A 34 -8.68 -4.91 2.35
N ARG A 35 -7.37 -5.13 2.50
CA ARG A 35 -6.82 -6.12 3.43
C ARG A 35 -7.18 -5.81 4.89
N GLN A 36 -7.11 -4.53 5.28
CA GLN A 36 -7.49 -4.06 6.63
C GLN A 36 -8.99 -4.21 6.88
N GLU A 37 -9.83 -3.94 5.89
CA GLU A 37 -11.27 -4.22 5.93
C GLU A 37 -11.56 -5.70 6.19
N ILE A 38 -10.91 -6.61 5.46
CA ILE A 38 -11.06 -8.05 5.66
C ILE A 38 -10.61 -8.45 7.08
N ALA A 39 -9.56 -7.83 7.62
CA ALA A 39 -9.13 -8.08 9.00
C ALA A 39 -10.19 -7.68 10.04
N ARG A 40 -10.86 -6.52 9.84
CA ARG A 40 -11.99 -6.08 10.69
C ARG A 40 -13.21 -7.00 10.54
N ASP A 41 -13.49 -7.49 9.34
CA ASP A 41 -14.57 -8.47 9.13
C ASP A 41 -14.24 -9.81 9.77
N ALA A 42 -12.99 -10.28 9.66
CA ALA A 42 -12.51 -11.51 10.30
C ALA A 42 -12.68 -11.44 11.82
N ARG A 43 -12.39 -10.28 12.43
CA ARG A 43 -12.69 -10.02 13.85
C ARG A 43 -14.18 -10.22 14.14
N VAL A 44 -15.08 -9.63 13.35
CA VAL A 44 -16.52 -9.77 13.55
C VAL A 44 -16.96 -11.24 13.45
N PHE A 45 -16.47 -11.99 12.46
CA PHE A 45 -16.74 -13.43 12.34
C PHE A 45 -16.24 -14.22 13.55
N ALA A 46 -15.00 -14.01 13.98
CA ALA A 46 -14.38 -14.71 15.11
C ALA A 46 -15.07 -14.41 16.45
N LEU A 47 -15.68 -13.23 16.59
CA LEU A 47 -16.51 -12.87 17.76
C LEU A 47 -17.95 -13.42 17.67
N GLY A 48 -18.31 -14.10 16.58
CA GLY A 48 -19.60 -14.75 16.39
C GLY A 48 -20.65 -13.87 15.72
N GLY A 49 -20.22 -12.90 14.91
CA GLY A 49 -21.08 -12.06 14.08
C GLY A 49 -21.31 -10.66 14.66
N LYS A 50 -21.88 -9.79 13.83
CA LYS A 50 -22.01 -8.34 14.09
C LYS A 50 -22.71 -8.01 15.40
N GLU A 51 -23.83 -8.66 15.69
CA GLU A 51 -24.58 -8.40 16.93
C GLU A 51 -23.75 -8.72 18.18
N LYS A 52 -23.03 -9.85 18.16
CA LYS A 52 -22.17 -10.25 19.28
C LYS A 52 -20.97 -9.33 19.42
N SER A 53 -20.31 -8.96 18.32
CA SER A 53 -19.18 -8.03 18.37
C SER A 53 -19.60 -6.66 18.92
N GLU A 54 -20.71 -6.09 18.43
CA GLU A 54 -21.22 -4.80 18.92
C GLU A 54 -21.65 -4.85 20.39
N LYS A 55 -22.17 -6.00 20.85
CA LYS A 55 -22.48 -6.19 22.27
C LYS A 55 -21.23 -6.21 23.12
N LEU A 56 -20.16 -6.89 22.67
CA LEU A 56 -18.87 -6.93 23.37
C LEU A 56 -18.22 -5.54 23.41
N ASP A 57 -18.26 -4.81 22.30
CA ASP A 57 -17.75 -3.44 22.21
C ASP A 57 -18.44 -2.55 23.24
N ARG A 58 -19.78 -2.59 23.32
CA ARG A 58 -20.56 -1.86 24.33
C ARG A 58 -20.29 -2.30 25.78
N LEU A 59 -19.96 -3.57 26.01
CA LEU A 59 -19.60 -4.05 27.34
C LEU A 59 -18.23 -3.50 27.77
N TYR A 60 -17.29 -3.42 26.83
CA TYR A 60 -15.97 -2.88 27.11
C TYR A 60 -15.99 -1.37 27.31
N GLU A 61 -16.79 -0.62 26.54
CA GLU A 61 -16.99 0.82 26.80
C GLU A 61 -17.48 1.09 28.23
N LYS A 62 -18.37 0.23 28.75
CA LYS A 62 -18.82 0.32 30.15
C LYS A 62 -17.71 -0.02 31.13
N PHE A 63 -16.87 -1.00 30.80
CA PHE A 63 -15.69 -1.34 31.60
C PHE A 63 -14.72 -0.16 31.68
N GLU A 64 -14.41 0.50 30.56
CA GLU A 64 -13.56 1.70 30.51
C GLU A 64 -14.13 2.85 31.34
N GLN A 65 -15.45 3.04 31.33
CA GLN A 65 -16.11 4.07 32.16
C GLN A 65 -15.96 3.78 33.66
N ILE A 66 -16.15 2.53 34.08
CA ILE A 66 -15.99 2.11 35.49
C ILE A 66 -14.54 2.26 35.92
N GLU A 67 -13.59 1.81 35.08
CA GLU A 67 -12.16 1.94 35.35
C GLU A 67 -11.76 3.40 35.53
N LYS A 68 -12.28 4.29 34.66
CA LYS A 68 -12.05 5.72 34.77
C LYS A 68 -12.59 6.29 36.08
N GLU A 69 -13.81 5.93 36.48
CA GLU A 69 -14.41 6.40 37.74
C GLU A 69 -13.57 5.99 38.96
N LEU A 70 -13.07 4.75 38.99
CA LEU A 70 -12.18 4.26 40.04
C LEU A 70 -10.85 5.02 40.05
N THR A 71 -10.27 5.25 38.88
CA THR A 71 -8.99 5.98 38.73
C THR A 71 -9.14 7.44 39.16
N ASP A 72 -10.21 8.12 38.73
CA ASP A 72 -10.54 9.49 39.13
C ASP A 72 -10.79 9.60 40.65
N SER A 73 -11.21 8.50 41.30
CA SER A 73 -11.35 8.39 42.75
C SER A 73 -10.04 8.10 43.50
N GLY A 74 -8.91 8.07 42.79
CA GLY A 74 -7.57 7.85 43.36
C GLY A 74 -7.19 6.38 43.53
N VAL A 75 -7.96 5.43 42.97
CA VAL A 75 -7.60 4.01 42.98
C VAL A 75 -6.59 3.75 41.87
N SER A 76 -5.43 3.19 42.23
CA SER A 76 -4.48 2.68 41.24
C SER A 76 -4.98 1.32 40.74
N ILE A 77 -5.41 1.27 39.49
CA ILE A 77 -5.83 0.05 38.80
C ILE A 77 -4.95 -0.15 37.56
N TYR A 78 -4.65 -1.42 37.26
CA TYR A 78 -4.00 -1.83 36.02
C TYR A 78 -4.94 -2.81 35.33
N SER A 79 -5.50 -2.42 34.18
CA SER A 79 -6.26 -3.32 33.33
C SER A 79 -5.41 -3.68 32.09
N PRO A 80 -5.37 -4.96 31.68
CA PRO A 80 -4.81 -5.32 30.40
C PRO A 80 -5.78 -4.91 29.29
N ASP A 81 -5.26 -4.17 28.32
CA ASP A 81 -6.03 -3.66 27.19
C ASP A 81 -6.53 -4.86 26.36
N GLY A 82 -7.85 -5.09 26.35
CA GLY A 82 -8.48 -6.12 25.51
C GLY A 82 -8.51 -5.74 24.02
N LYS A 83 -8.03 -4.53 23.70
CA LYS A 83 -7.92 -3.96 22.37
C LYS A 83 -6.52 -4.20 21.80
N ASP A 84 -6.46 -4.39 20.49
CA ASP A 84 -5.22 -4.48 19.73
C ASP A 84 -5.40 -3.70 18.42
N GLN A 85 -4.30 -3.37 17.78
CA GLN A 85 -4.24 -2.75 16.45
C GLN A 85 -4.22 -3.79 15.33
N THR A 86 -4.08 -5.07 15.70
CA THR A 86 -3.94 -6.18 14.78
C THR A 86 -4.71 -7.42 15.24
N ILE A 87 -4.99 -8.32 14.28
CA ILE A 87 -5.58 -9.64 14.53
C ILE A 87 -4.66 -10.73 13.98
N CYS A 88 -4.43 -11.79 14.75
CA CYS A 88 -3.61 -12.91 14.33
C CYS A 88 -4.46 -13.96 13.60
N ILE A 89 -4.36 -14.00 12.27
CA ILE A 89 -5.26 -14.81 11.43
C ILE A 89 -4.54 -16.05 10.89
N SER A 90 -5.26 -17.18 10.84
CA SER A 90 -4.91 -18.34 10.02
C SER A 90 -6.06 -18.68 9.07
N ILE A 91 -5.74 -18.96 7.82
CA ILE A 91 -6.71 -19.30 6.76
C ILE A 91 -6.28 -20.56 6.03
N GLY A 92 -7.20 -21.50 5.79
CA GLY A 92 -6.93 -22.71 5.00
C GLY A 92 -5.72 -23.52 5.47
N GLY A 93 -5.43 -23.52 6.78
CA GLY A 93 -4.23 -24.17 7.36
C GLY A 93 -2.92 -23.37 7.25
N ARG A 94 -2.91 -22.22 6.58
CA ARG A 94 -1.79 -21.27 6.50
C ARG A 94 -1.92 -20.22 7.60
N ARG A 95 -0.84 -20.00 8.35
CA ARG A 95 -0.73 -18.87 9.30
C ARG A 95 -0.37 -17.59 8.54
N LEU A 96 -1.24 -16.58 8.57
CA LEU A 96 -0.96 -15.25 8.01
C LEU A 96 -0.19 -14.38 9.00
N GLY A 97 -0.36 -14.62 10.30
CA GLY A 97 0.21 -13.78 11.35
C GLY A 97 -0.65 -12.54 11.61
N TRP A 98 0.00 -11.47 12.07
CA TRP A 98 -0.67 -10.23 12.46
C TRP A 98 -1.12 -9.43 11.23
N CYS A 99 -2.43 -9.21 11.14
CA CYS A 99 -3.06 -8.37 10.13
C CYS A 99 -3.60 -7.10 10.80
N SER A 100 -3.16 -5.94 10.35
CA SER A 100 -3.58 -4.64 10.90
C SER A 100 -5.05 -4.35 10.61
N TYR A 101 -5.71 -3.71 11.58
CA TYR A 101 -7.04 -3.14 11.39
C TYR A 101 -7.03 -1.83 10.60
N GLY A 102 -5.87 -1.23 10.34
CA GLY A 102 -5.73 0.02 9.61
C GLY A 102 -5.89 1.27 10.47
N GLU A 103 -6.09 2.40 9.80
CA GLU A 103 -6.22 3.73 10.38
C GLU A 103 -7.53 4.38 9.94
N ASP A 104 -8.02 5.34 10.73
CA ASP A 104 -9.12 6.22 10.34
C ASP A 104 -8.65 7.35 9.41
N ASN A 105 -9.59 8.21 9.01
CA ASN A 105 -9.31 9.33 8.10
C ASN A 105 -8.37 10.39 8.69
N GLU A 106 -8.14 10.38 10.01
CA GLU A 106 -7.22 11.28 10.71
C GLU A 106 -5.83 10.65 10.89
N GLY A 107 -5.62 9.42 10.41
CA GLY A 107 -4.39 8.66 10.57
C GLY A 107 -4.26 8.00 11.94
N LYS A 108 -5.34 7.93 12.72
CA LYS A 108 -5.32 7.23 14.01
C LYS A 108 -5.55 5.74 13.79
N THR A 109 -4.64 4.92 14.31
CA THR A 109 -4.75 3.46 14.22
C THR A 109 -6.00 2.97 14.95
N PHE A 110 -6.73 2.05 14.33
CA PHE A 110 -7.86 1.39 14.97
C PHE A 110 -7.38 0.52 16.13
N GLU A 111 -8.00 0.69 17.30
CA GLU A 111 -7.80 -0.15 18.47
C GLU A 111 -9.10 -0.86 18.81
N LEU A 112 -9.19 -2.15 18.47
CA LEU A 112 -10.42 -2.92 18.53
C LEU A 112 -10.26 -4.11 19.46
N LEU A 113 -11.34 -4.46 20.18
CA LEU A 113 -11.40 -5.68 20.97
C LEU A 113 -11.03 -6.89 20.11
N THR A 114 -9.96 -7.57 20.46
CA THR A 114 -9.38 -8.59 19.58
C THR A 114 -9.64 -10.00 20.11
N PRO A 115 -10.24 -10.90 19.30
CA PRO A 115 -10.49 -12.27 19.71
C PRO A 115 -9.18 -13.04 19.97
N GLU A 116 -9.27 -14.05 20.82
CA GLU A 116 -8.18 -15.01 21.02
C GLU A 116 -7.81 -15.71 19.70
N ARG A 117 -6.53 -16.13 19.60
CA ARG A 117 -5.94 -16.62 18.35
C ARG A 117 -6.59 -17.91 17.85
N ASP A 118 -7.05 -18.75 18.76
CA ASP A 118 -7.76 -20.00 18.47
C ASP A 118 -9.13 -19.79 17.82
N ARG A 119 -9.72 -18.60 17.98
CA ARG A 119 -10.96 -18.19 17.28
C ARG A 119 -10.74 -17.62 15.89
N CYS A 120 -9.49 -17.32 15.53
CA CYS A 120 -9.12 -16.71 14.26
C CYS A 120 -8.63 -17.75 13.23
N LEU A 121 -9.26 -18.94 13.27
CA LEU A 121 -8.93 -20.08 12.40
C LEU A 121 -10.04 -20.26 11.36
N PHE A 122 -9.83 -19.76 10.14
CA PHE A 122 -10.80 -19.85 9.07
C PHE A 122 -10.49 -21.03 8.14
N ALA A 123 -11.49 -21.86 7.88
CA ALA A 123 -11.38 -22.99 6.96
C ALA A 123 -11.14 -22.53 5.51
N ALA A 124 -10.70 -23.43 4.64
CA ALA A 124 -10.36 -23.10 3.26
C ALA A 124 -11.56 -22.59 2.44
N ASP A 125 -12.76 -23.07 2.77
CA ASP A 125 -14.04 -22.72 2.16
C ASP A 125 -14.73 -21.52 2.82
N HIS A 126 -14.13 -20.95 3.88
CA HIS A 126 -14.67 -19.78 4.56
C HIS A 126 -14.47 -18.51 3.73
N GLU A 127 -15.47 -17.62 3.71
CA GLU A 127 -15.45 -16.38 2.92
C GLU A 127 -14.21 -15.50 3.17
N ILE A 128 -13.81 -15.35 4.44
CA ILE A 128 -12.57 -14.64 4.83
C ILE A 128 -11.34 -15.21 4.13
N THR A 129 -11.23 -16.53 4.00
CA THR A 129 -10.11 -17.17 3.29
C THR A 129 -10.10 -16.79 1.82
N THR A 130 -11.25 -16.92 1.14
CA THR A 130 -11.41 -16.54 -0.26
C THR A 130 -11.04 -15.07 -0.51
N ARG A 131 -11.53 -14.16 0.34
CA ARG A 131 -11.27 -12.71 0.22
C ARG A 131 -9.78 -12.38 0.40
N PHE A 132 -9.09 -13.04 1.32
CA PHE A 132 -7.65 -12.88 1.46
C PHE A 132 -6.88 -13.44 0.26
N ASP A 133 -7.28 -14.60 -0.27
CA ASP A 133 -6.63 -15.19 -1.45
C ASP A 133 -6.79 -14.30 -2.69
N GLU A 134 -7.96 -13.69 -2.90
CA GLU A 134 -8.17 -12.69 -3.94
C GLU A 134 -7.23 -11.49 -3.79
N VAL A 135 -7.09 -10.98 -2.56
CA VAL A 135 -6.18 -9.87 -2.26
C VAL A 135 -4.73 -10.26 -2.51
N PHE A 136 -4.30 -11.46 -2.14
CA PHE A 136 -2.93 -11.93 -2.40
C PHE A 136 -2.65 -12.09 -3.89
N ALA A 137 -3.60 -12.64 -4.65
CA ALA A 137 -3.48 -12.76 -6.10
C ALA A 137 -3.37 -11.38 -6.77
N ALA A 138 -4.20 -10.42 -6.35
CA ALA A 138 -4.14 -9.04 -6.82
C ALA A 138 -2.79 -8.37 -6.46
N ALA A 139 -2.33 -8.54 -5.22
CA ALA A 139 -1.07 -7.97 -4.75
C ALA A 139 0.12 -8.52 -5.55
N ALA A 140 0.15 -9.83 -5.78
CA ALA A 140 1.21 -10.46 -6.57
C ALA A 140 1.28 -9.89 -8.00
N LYS A 141 0.12 -9.65 -8.63
CA LYS A 141 0.06 -9.04 -9.96
C LYS A 141 0.55 -7.59 -9.96
N LEU A 142 0.16 -6.80 -8.96
CA LEU A 142 0.57 -5.40 -8.84
C LEU A 142 2.06 -5.27 -8.53
N GLU A 143 2.61 -6.11 -7.65
CA GLU A 143 4.05 -6.12 -7.34
C GLU A 143 4.89 -6.57 -8.55
N ALA A 144 4.40 -7.53 -9.35
CA ALA A 144 5.04 -7.88 -10.60
C ALA A 144 5.06 -6.68 -11.57
N ARG A 145 3.91 -6.01 -11.76
CA ARG A 145 3.81 -4.79 -12.59
C ARG A 145 4.75 -3.68 -12.10
N LYS A 146 4.79 -3.44 -10.79
CA LYS A 146 5.69 -2.45 -10.18
C LYS A 146 7.16 -2.78 -10.48
N LYS A 147 7.56 -4.04 -10.29
CA LYS A 147 8.93 -4.51 -10.58
C LYS A 147 9.28 -4.37 -12.06
N ASP A 148 8.35 -4.67 -12.96
CA ASP A 148 8.55 -4.52 -14.40
C ASP A 148 8.75 -3.04 -14.77
N ILE A 149 7.96 -2.13 -14.21
CA ILE A 149 8.12 -0.68 -14.38
C ILE A 149 9.48 -0.23 -13.84
N GLU A 150 9.84 -0.60 -12.60
CA GLU A 150 11.13 -0.25 -12.01
C GLU A 150 12.31 -0.72 -12.88
N THR A 151 12.28 -1.98 -13.31
CA THR A 151 13.33 -2.58 -14.13
C THR A 151 13.48 -1.84 -15.46
N THR A 152 12.36 -1.53 -16.12
CA THR A 152 12.35 -0.87 -17.42
C THR A 152 12.82 0.58 -17.31
N VAL A 153 12.37 1.32 -16.28
CA VAL A 153 12.80 2.69 -16.02
C VAL A 153 14.29 2.74 -15.67
N TRP A 154 14.78 1.84 -14.81
CA TRP A 154 16.20 1.77 -14.47
C TRP A 154 17.07 1.40 -15.68
N ALA A 155 16.61 0.53 -16.57
CA ALA A 155 17.31 0.23 -17.82
C ALA A 155 17.47 1.50 -18.68
N ALA A 156 16.40 2.28 -18.86
CA ALA A 156 16.45 3.55 -19.58
C ALA A 156 17.41 4.56 -18.90
N LEU A 157 17.32 4.71 -17.57
CA LEU A 157 18.17 5.63 -16.79
C LEU A 157 19.65 5.22 -16.75
N ASN A 158 19.95 3.93 -16.86
CA ASN A 158 21.32 3.40 -16.91
C ASN A 158 21.93 3.47 -18.31
N SER A 159 21.10 3.55 -19.36
CA SER A 159 21.56 3.73 -20.74
C SER A 159 22.15 5.12 -21.01
N VAL A 160 21.91 6.10 -20.13
CA VAL A 160 22.29 7.50 -20.31
C VAL A 160 22.98 8.09 -19.07
N THR A 161 23.87 9.05 -19.30
CA THR A 161 24.67 9.69 -18.23
C THR A 161 24.22 11.12 -17.92
N THR A 162 23.38 11.73 -18.76
CA THR A 162 22.91 13.11 -18.62
C THR A 162 21.41 13.22 -18.85
N ILE A 163 20.77 14.21 -18.24
CA ILE A 163 19.33 14.48 -18.40
C ILE A 163 19.00 14.83 -19.85
N LYS A 164 19.89 15.56 -20.53
CA LYS A 164 19.71 15.88 -21.96
C LYS A 164 19.61 14.60 -22.79
N ARG A 165 20.52 13.64 -22.58
CA ARG A 165 20.50 12.37 -23.32
C ARG A 165 19.29 11.50 -22.95
N LEU A 166 18.81 11.57 -21.71
CA LEU A 166 17.57 10.92 -21.30
C LEU A 166 16.38 11.44 -22.12
N ILE A 167 16.21 12.75 -22.21
CA ILE A 167 15.12 13.38 -22.96
C ILE A 167 15.21 13.10 -24.46
N GLU A 168 16.44 13.01 -25.00
CA GLU A 168 16.64 12.63 -26.40
C GLU A 168 16.15 11.21 -26.70
N VAL A 169 16.38 10.27 -25.77
CA VAL A 169 16.04 8.84 -25.94
C VAL A 169 14.62 8.51 -25.46
N TRP A 170 14.11 9.27 -24.49
CA TRP A 170 12.77 9.14 -23.89
C TRP A 170 12.17 10.55 -23.66
N PRO A 171 11.59 11.16 -24.72
CA PRO A 171 11.07 12.53 -24.65
C PRO A 171 9.99 12.76 -23.58
N GLU A 172 9.16 11.75 -23.33
CA GLU A 172 8.07 11.76 -22.35
C GLU A 172 8.59 11.69 -20.91
N SER A 173 9.87 11.35 -20.70
CA SER A 173 10.51 11.39 -19.38
C SER A 173 10.50 12.78 -18.77
N LYS A 174 10.25 13.84 -19.56
CA LYS A 174 10.10 15.21 -19.08
C LYS A 174 9.08 15.35 -17.98
N GLU A 175 7.98 14.59 -18.05
CA GLU A 175 6.95 14.60 -16.98
C GLU A 175 7.45 14.00 -15.67
N LEU A 176 8.56 13.26 -15.70
CA LEU A 176 9.12 12.55 -14.56
C LEU A 176 10.36 13.26 -13.98
N ILE A 177 10.92 14.24 -14.69
CA ILE A 177 12.09 14.99 -14.24
C ILE A 177 11.66 15.98 -13.14
N PRO A 178 12.37 16.06 -12.01
CA PRO A 178 12.08 17.03 -10.97
C PRO A 178 12.19 18.49 -11.47
N ASP A 179 11.29 19.36 -11.02
CA ASP A 179 11.27 20.79 -11.38
C ASP A 179 12.61 21.48 -11.11
N GLY A 180 13.02 22.38 -12.02
CA GLY A 180 14.25 23.17 -11.92
C GLY A 180 15.42 22.77 -12.85
N VAL A 181 15.17 21.90 -13.84
CA VAL A 181 16.18 21.51 -14.85
C VAL A 181 15.80 22.05 -16.24
N ASP A 182 16.65 22.92 -16.77
CA ASP A 182 16.44 23.58 -18.07
C ASP A 182 16.79 22.64 -19.25
N THR A 183 15.88 22.47 -20.20
CA THR A 183 15.98 21.40 -21.22
C THR A 183 15.68 21.90 -22.63
N ALA A 184 16.69 21.87 -23.51
CA ALA A 184 16.57 22.21 -24.94
C ALA A 184 16.47 20.93 -25.82
N LYS A 185 15.56 20.95 -26.81
CA LYS A 185 15.22 19.86 -27.75
C LYS A 185 16.26 19.69 -28.88
N GLN A 186 16.58 18.45 -29.27
CA GLN A 186 17.07 18.03 -30.60
C GLN A 186 16.98 16.49 -30.77
N THR A 187 16.85 15.98 -32.00
CA THR A 187 16.35 14.65 -32.41
C THR A 187 17.45 13.61 -32.78
N LEU A 188 17.25 12.31 -32.45
CA LEU A 188 17.77 11.04 -33.04
C LEU A 188 18.01 9.92 -31.97
N PRO A 189 18.06 8.61 -32.32
CA PRO A 189 17.01 7.70 -32.82
C PRO A 189 16.39 6.80 -31.71
N ALA A 190 15.28 6.15 -32.07
CA ALA A 190 14.28 5.56 -31.19
C ALA A 190 14.72 4.32 -30.37
N LEU A 191 14.59 4.42 -29.04
CA LEU A 191 14.29 3.27 -28.17
C LEU A 191 12.82 2.85 -28.42
N LYS A 192 12.39 1.65 -28.00
CA LYS A 192 10.97 1.28 -27.98
C LYS A 192 10.23 2.03 -26.87
N VAL A 193 10.06 3.34 -27.06
CA VAL A 193 9.47 4.27 -26.09
C VAL A 193 7.98 3.97 -25.87
N GLU A 194 7.33 3.37 -26.87
CA GLU A 194 5.91 3.01 -26.85
C GLU A 194 5.55 2.04 -25.72
N ASP A 195 6.36 0.98 -25.54
CA ASP A 195 6.14 -0.02 -24.48
C ASP A 195 6.33 0.59 -23.08
N LEU A 196 7.31 1.49 -22.94
CA LEU A 196 7.59 2.25 -21.71
C LEU A 196 6.44 3.18 -21.34
N ASN A 197 5.96 3.96 -22.31
CA ASN A 197 4.88 4.92 -22.10
C ASN A 197 3.56 4.22 -21.77
N ARG A 198 3.28 3.08 -22.42
CA ARG A 198 2.11 2.24 -22.11
C ARG A 198 2.16 1.67 -20.69
N LEU A 199 3.33 1.26 -20.20
CA LEU A 199 3.48 0.72 -18.85
C LEU A 199 3.31 1.79 -17.75
N ILE A 200 3.75 3.01 -18.03
CA ILE A 200 3.74 4.15 -17.07
C ILE A 200 2.44 4.98 -17.18
N GLY A 201 1.67 4.83 -18.25
CA GLY A 201 0.47 5.63 -18.49
C GLY A 201 0.78 7.06 -18.96
N LEU A 202 1.89 7.25 -19.67
CA LEU A 202 2.22 8.52 -20.33
C LEU A 202 1.43 8.64 -21.65
N PRO A 203 1.00 9.85 -22.05
CA PRO A 203 0.34 10.03 -23.33
C PRO A 203 1.31 9.68 -24.46
N THR A 204 0.96 8.67 -25.25
CA THR A 204 1.67 8.36 -26.51
C THR A 204 1.39 9.50 -27.47
N GLU A 205 2.41 10.24 -27.92
CA GLU A 205 2.22 11.24 -28.99
C GLU A 205 1.61 10.53 -30.20
N GLN A 206 0.34 10.82 -30.48
CA GLN A 206 -0.22 10.61 -31.81
C GLN A 206 0.54 11.56 -32.73
N ALA A 207 1.54 11.04 -33.43
CA ALA A 207 2.14 11.73 -34.55
C ALA A 207 1.04 11.97 -35.59
N ALA A 208 0.66 13.24 -35.75
CA ALA A 208 -0.04 13.75 -36.93
C ALA A 208 0.98 14.29 -37.93
#